data_AF-A0A8D8TX55-F1
#
_entry.id   AF-A0A8D8TX55-F1
#
_cell.length_a   1.000
_cell.length_b   1.000
_cell.length_c   1.000
_cell.angle_alpha   90.00
_cell.angle_beta   90.00
_cell.angle_gamma   90.00
#
_symmetry.space_group_name_H-M   'P 1'
#
loop_
_entity.id
_entity.type
_entity.pdbx_description
1 polymer ?
#
loop_
_entity_poly.entity_id
_entity_poly.type
_entity_poly.pdbx_seq_one_letter_code
_entity_poly.pdbx_strand_id
1 'polypeptide(L)'
;GFKQGKLVNRTKHRKSVPNLYGEYYTWKDLNLGMDVVIYGVKYRLCSCDQYTREYLTSLGVDLNHEEPIPQDPYEAQRLANAQHVTSTTKRVVNYDRKLRHYLQYDGIKFSFRALLIPPERKSSSSKPSPSDVITYDINYYLVDNTMEVLERHRPNNGRVPYPKLLARMRMPKDYRALLKSSIGKNNFYIPYP
;
A
#
# COMPACT_ATOMS: atom_id res chain seq x y z
N GLY A 1 12.67 4.38 -19.33
CA GLY A 1 13.11 2.99 -19.56
C GLY A 1 13.48 2.82 -21.01
N PHE A 2 14.44 1.95 -21.32
CA PHE A 2 14.87 1.69 -22.70
C PHE A 2 13.86 0.78 -23.42
N LYS A 3 13.70 0.97 -24.74
CA LYS A 3 12.91 0.05 -25.56
C LYS A 3 13.64 -1.29 -25.63
N GLN A 4 13.01 -2.33 -25.10
CA GLN A 4 13.52 -3.70 -25.11
C GLN A 4 12.89 -4.47 -26.28
N GLY A 5 13.57 -5.53 -26.73
CA GLY A 5 13.10 -6.38 -27.82
C GLY A 5 14.25 -6.91 -28.66
N LYS A 6 13.92 -7.29 -29.90
CA LYS A 6 14.85 -7.90 -30.85
C LYS A 6 15.90 -6.89 -31.32
N LEU A 7 17.17 -7.11 -30.96
CA LEU A 7 18.29 -6.26 -31.36
C LEU A 7 18.87 -6.61 -32.73
N VAL A 8 18.84 -7.90 -33.10
CA VAL A 8 19.47 -8.42 -34.32
C VAL A 8 18.50 -9.32 -35.06
N ASN A 9 18.44 -9.18 -36.40
CA ASN A 9 17.63 -10.05 -37.25
C ASN A 9 18.27 -11.43 -37.45
N ARG A 10 17.43 -12.47 -37.56
CA ARG A 10 17.88 -13.84 -37.85
C ARG A 10 18.35 -13.93 -39.31
N THR A 11 19.62 -13.64 -39.55
CA THR A 11 20.28 -13.74 -40.86
C THR A 11 21.73 -14.22 -40.67
N LYS A 12 22.42 -14.53 -41.76
CA LYS A 12 23.86 -14.81 -41.67
C LYS A 12 24.61 -13.50 -41.43
N HIS A 13 25.40 -13.44 -40.36
CA HIS A 13 26.19 -12.26 -40.00
C HIS A 13 27.63 -12.41 -40.49
N ARG A 14 28.14 -11.37 -41.14
CA ARG A 14 29.52 -11.34 -41.65
C ARG A 14 30.51 -11.07 -40.52
N LYS A 15 31.69 -11.68 -40.59
CA LYS A 15 32.81 -11.39 -39.69
C LYS A 15 33.27 -9.94 -39.91
N SER A 16 33.67 -9.27 -38.83
CA SER A 16 34.12 -7.87 -38.86
C SER A 16 35.61 -7.71 -39.20
N VAL A 17 36.36 -8.80 -39.37
CA VAL A 17 37.82 -8.78 -39.45
C VAL A 17 38.29 -8.25 -40.82
N PRO A 18 39.18 -7.24 -40.88
CA PRO A 18 39.52 -6.51 -42.12
C PRO A 18 40.18 -7.33 -43.25
N ASN A 19 40.68 -8.55 -42.96
CA ASN A 19 41.43 -9.38 -43.92
C ASN A 19 40.67 -10.61 -44.44
N LEU A 20 39.41 -10.82 -44.02
CA LEU A 20 38.56 -11.92 -44.49
C LEU A 20 37.25 -11.34 -45.03
N TYR A 21 37.36 -10.60 -46.14
CA TYR A 21 36.20 -10.11 -46.88
C TYR A 21 35.35 -11.30 -47.34
N GLY A 22 34.23 -11.57 -46.65
CA GLY A 22 33.17 -12.45 -47.14
C GLY A 22 32.82 -13.67 -46.30
N GLU A 23 33.47 -13.92 -45.16
CA GLU A 23 33.09 -15.05 -44.31
C GLU A 23 31.96 -14.70 -43.32
N TYR A 24 31.06 -15.65 -43.10
CA TYR A 24 30.04 -15.59 -42.07
C TYR A 24 30.55 -16.25 -40.79
N TYR A 25 30.04 -15.85 -39.63
CA TYR A 25 30.33 -16.54 -38.37
C TYR A 25 29.89 -18.00 -38.45
N THR A 26 30.78 -18.90 -38.05
CA THR A 26 30.53 -20.32 -37.87
C THR A 26 30.65 -20.68 -36.39
N TRP A 27 30.10 -21.81 -35.98
CA TRP A 27 30.21 -22.30 -34.59
C TRP A 27 31.67 -22.43 -34.10
N LYS A 28 32.62 -22.66 -35.02
CA LYS A 28 34.07 -22.71 -34.72
C LYS A 28 34.66 -21.36 -34.31
N ASP A 29 34.01 -20.25 -34.66
CA ASP A 29 34.47 -18.90 -34.33
C ASP A 29 33.96 -18.42 -32.96
N LEU A 30 33.19 -19.26 -32.24
CA LEU A 30 32.53 -18.89 -30.99
C LEU A 30 33.13 -19.70 -29.83
N ASN A 31 33.67 -18.99 -28.83
CA ASN A 31 34.12 -19.56 -27.57
C ASN A 31 33.84 -18.56 -26.42
N LEU A 32 33.84 -19.05 -25.18
CA LEU A 32 33.73 -18.20 -23.99
C LEU A 32 34.91 -17.23 -23.89
N GLY A 33 34.67 -16.02 -23.39
CA GLY A 33 35.65 -14.93 -23.32
C GLY A 33 35.98 -14.27 -24.66
N MET A 34 35.42 -14.74 -25.78
CA MET A 34 35.62 -14.11 -27.09
C MET A 34 34.61 -13.00 -27.38
N ASP A 35 35.03 -12.10 -28.28
CA ASP A 35 34.25 -10.95 -28.71
C ASP A 35 33.70 -11.16 -30.14
N VAL A 36 32.38 -11.11 -30.27
CA VAL A 36 31.66 -11.19 -31.55
C VAL A 36 31.18 -9.80 -31.92
N VAL A 37 31.56 -9.32 -33.11
CA VAL A 37 31.14 -7.99 -33.59
C VAL A 37 30.05 -8.15 -34.65
N ILE A 38 28.88 -7.57 -34.40
CA ILE A 38 27.73 -7.57 -35.31
C ILE A 38 27.23 -6.14 -35.47
N TYR A 39 27.17 -5.64 -36.70
CA TYR A 39 26.77 -4.26 -37.02
C TYR A 39 27.51 -3.18 -36.22
N GLY A 40 28.81 -3.40 -35.96
CA GLY A 40 29.66 -2.47 -35.19
C GLY A 40 29.49 -2.53 -33.67
N VAL A 41 28.55 -3.36 -33.16
CA VAL A 41 28.39 -3.60 -31.73
C VAL A 41 29.19 -4.84 -31.34
N LYS A 42 29.99 -4.72 -30.28
CA LYS A 42 30.85 -5.78 -29.75
C LYS A 42 30.13 -6.52 -28.62
N TYR A 43 29.95 -7.82 -28.79
CA TYR A 43 29.30 -8.72 -27.83
C TYR A 43 30.35 -9.65 -27.22
N ARG A 44 30.55 -9.58 -25.90
CA ARG A 44 31.38 -10.52 -25.16
C ARG A 44 30.58 -11.77 -24.81
N LEU A 45 31.10 -12.95 -25.14
CA LEU A 45 30.48 -14.23 -24.77
C LEU A 45 30.92 -14.64 -23.37
N CYS A 46 30.10 -14.37 -22.36
CA CYS A 46 30.44 -14.64 -20.95
C CYS A 46 30.16 -16.09 -20.51
N SER A 47 29.02 -16.65 -20.93
CA SER A 47 28.57 -18.00 -20.55
C SER A 47 27.78 -18.66 -21.68
N CYS A 48 27.60 -19.98 -21.60
CA CYS A 48 26.80 -20.75 -22.55
C CYS A 48 25.90 -21.74 -21.81
N ASP A 49 24.83 -22.18 -22.47
CA ASP A 49 23.95 -23.22 -21.94
C ASP A 49 24.64 -24.60 -21.95
N GLN A 50 24.14 -25.53 -21.13
CA GLN A 50 24.68 -26.87 -20.96
C GLN A 50 24.72 -27.64 -22.28
N TYR A 51 23.65 -27.58 -23.08
CA TYR A 51 23.60 -28.24 -24.39
C TYR A 51 24.73 -27.76 -25.31
N THR A 52 24.97 -26.44 -25.35
CA THR A 52 26.02 -25.86 -26.19
C THR A 52 27.40 -26.30 -25.72
N ARG A 53 27.62 -26.39 -24.42
CA ARG A 53 28.85 -26.91 -23.83
C ARG A 53 29.14 -28.34 -24.29
N GLU A 54 28.18 -29.24 -24.09
CA GLU A 54 28.31 -30.64 -24.47
C GLU A 54 28.52 -30.81 -25.98
N TYR A 55 27.77 -30.05 -26.81
CA TYR A 55 27.91 -30.08 -28.26
C TYR A 55 29.30 -29.66 -28.72
N LEU A 56 29.82 -28.55 -28.22
CA LEU A 56 31.16 -28.05 -28.59
C LEU A 56 32.26 -29.00 -28.12
N THR A 57 32.16 -29.54 -26.90
CA THR A 57 33.08 -30.55 -26.39
C THR A 57 33.05 -31.84 -27.24
N SER A 58 31.86 -32.28 -27.69
CA SER A 58 31.73 -33.45 -28.57
C SER A 58 32.39 -33.27 -29.93
N LEU A 59 32.53 -32.03 -30.39
CA LEU A 59 33.22 -31.65 -31.63
C LEU A 59 34.72 -31.40 -31.41
N GLY A 60 35.24 -31.60 -30.20
CA GLY A 60 36.64 -31.40 -29.84
C GLY A 60 37.02 -29.93 -29.61
N VAL A 61 36.06 -29.06 -29.30
CA VAL A 61 36.33 -27.67 -28.91
C VAL A 61 36.43 -27.57 -27.39
N ASP A 62 37.59 -27.18 -26.91
CA ASP A 62 37.80 -26.85 -25.50
C ASP A 62 37.27 -25.45 -25.21
N LEU A 63 36.27 -25.39 -24.33
CA LEU A 63 35.66 -24.13 -23.90
C LEU A 63 36.50 -23.43 -22.85
N ASN A 64 36.63 -22.10 -22.98
CA ASN A 64 37.28 -21.28 -21.97
C ASN A 64 36.44 -21.23 -20.68
N HIS A 65 37.04 -20.69 -19.60
CA HIS A 65 36.33 -20.46 -18.34
C HIS A 65 35.23 -19.40 -18.52
N GLU A 66 34.15 -19.53 -17.76
CA GLU A 66 33.07 -18.54 -17.73
C GLU A 66 33.58 -17.23 -17.14
N GLU A 67 33.25 -16.12 -17.79
CA GLU A 67 33.54 -14.78 -17.28
C GLU A 67 32.34 -14.25 -16.50
N PRO A 68 32.52 -13.69 -15.29
CA PRO A 68 31.43 -13.09 -14.54
C PRO A 68 30.89 -11.86 -15.27
N ILE A 69 29.57 -11.73 -15.30
CA ILE A 69 28.91 -10.53 -15.85
C ILE A 69 29.27 -9.34 -14.96
N PRO A 70 29.72 -8.20 -15.53
CA PRO A 70 30.04 -7.02 -14.74
C PRO A 70 28.77 -6.49 -14.06
N GLN A 71 28.89 -6.11 -12.79
CA GLN A 71 27.78 -5.57 -12.01
C GLN A 71 27.38 -4.19 -12.54
N ASP A 72 26.10 -4.01 -12.86
CA ASP A 72 25.56 -2.71 -13.27
C ASP A 72 25.49 -1.77 -12.04
N PRO A 73 26.11 -0.56 -12.10
CA PRO A 73 25.99 0.43 -11.03
C PRO A 73 24.54 0.77 -10.67
N TYR A 74 23.65 0.80 -11.65
CA TYR A 74 22.22 1.06 -11.42
C TYR A 74 21.54 -0.07 -10.66
N GLU A 75 21.89 -1.32 -10.95
CA GLU A 75 21.38 -2.49 -10.24
C GLU A 75 21.88 -2.50 -8.78
N ALA A 76 23.18 -2.23 -8.57
CA ALA A 76 23.76 -2.08 -7.24
C ALA A 76 23.05 -0.97 -6.43
N GLN A 77 22.82 0.19 -7.03
CA GLN A 77 22.12 1.31 -6.40
C GLN A 77 20.65 0.97 -6.08
N ARG A 78 19.95 0.28 -6.98
CA ARG A 78 18.57 -0.17 -6.74
C ARG A 78 18.49 -1.17 -5.58
N LEU A 79 19.41 -2.12 -5.50
CA LEU A 79 19.47 -3.10 -4.42
C LEU A 79 19.79 -2.43 -3.09
N ALA A 80 20.74 -1.50 -3.05
CA ALA A 80 21.07 -0.72 -1.85
C ALA A 80 19.85 0.10 -1.37
N ASN A 81 19.18 0.81 -2.30
CA ASN A 81 17.96 1.55 -1.98
C ASN A 81 16.86 0.61 -1.46
N ALA A 82 16.67 -0.57 -2.08
CA ALA A 82 15.70 -1.56 -1.64
C ALA A 82 16.00 -2.12 -0.24
N GLN A 83 17.28 -2.32 0.09
CA GLN A 83 17.72 -2.74 1.43
C GLN A 83 17.41 -1.66 2.48
N HIS A 84 17.56 -0.38 2.17
CA HIS A 84 17.13 0.71 3.06
C HIS A 84 15.60 0.88 3.17
N VAL A 85 14.80 0.18 2.36
CA VAL A 85 13.32 0.11 2.51
C VAL A 85 12.89 -1.04 3.44
N THR A 86 13.80 -1.65 4.21
CA THR A 86 13.46 -2.68 5.23
C THR A 86 12.89 -2.12 6.54
N SER A 87 11.98 -1.16 6.44
CA SER A 87 10.96 -0.92 7.48
C SER A 87 9.65 -0.40 6.91
N THR A 88 9.33 -0.75 5.67
CA THR A 88 7.92 -0.82 5.26
C THR A 88 7.66 -2.25 4.86
N THR A 89 7.21 -3.03 5.85
CA THR A 89 6.50 -4.29 5.65
C THR A 89 5.68 -4.14 4.37
N LYS A 90 5.87 -5.00 3.37
CA LYS A 90 4.94 -5.10 2.26
C LYS A 90 3.56 -5.13 2.90
N ARG A 91 2.81 -4.03 2.85
CA ARG A 91 1.40 -4.04 3.19
C ARG A 91 0.77 -4.83 2.06
N VAL A 92 0.85 -6.15 2.15
CA VAL A 92 -0.25 -6.97 1.71
C VAL A 92 -1.41 -6.36 2.47
N VAL A 93 -2.17 -5.50 1.80
CA VAL A 93 -3.43 -5.02 2.33
C VAL A 93 -4.23 -6.29 2.42
N ASN A 94 -4.20 -6.90 3.60
CA ASN A 94 -4.86 -8.16 3.84
C ASN A 94 -6.34 -7.82 3.86
N TYR A 95 -6.93 -7.74 2.66
CA TYR A 95 -8.35 -7.44 2.43
C TYR A 95 -9.21 -8.35 3.30
N ASP A 96 -8.72 -9.56 3.53
CA ASP A 96 -9.22 -10.54 4.47
C ASP A 96 -9.42 -9.97 5.88
N ARG A 97 -8.47 -9.20 6.44
CA ARG A 97 -8.62 -8.63 7.79
C ARG A 97 -9.72 -7.58 7.86
N LYS A 98 -9.81 -6.69 6.88
CA LYS A 98 -10.83 -5.62 6.86
C LYS A 98 -12.22 -6.18 6.57
N LEU A 99 -12.33 -7.13 5.64
CA LEU A 99 -13.57 -7.81 5.31
C LEU A 99 -14.04 -8.72 6.45
N ARG A 100 -13.14 -9.50 7.08
CA ARG A 100 -13.46 -10.30 8.28
C ARG A 100 -13.97 -9.42 9.42
N HIS A 101 -13.32 -8.29 9.69
CA HIS A 101 -13.79 -7.34 10.70
C HIS A 101 -15.20 -6.81 10.37
N TYR A 102 -15.45 -6.49 9.10
CA TYR A 102 -16.79 -6.10 8.66
C TYR A 102 -17.80 -7.22 8.89
N LEU A 103 -17.56 -8.41 8.35
CA LEU A 103 -18.48 -9.55 8.46
C LEU A 103 -18.76 -9.98 9.91
N GLN A 104 -17.77 -9.87 10.80
CA GLN A 104 -17.90 -10.24 12.21
C GLN A 104 -18.77 -9.24 13.00
N TYR A 105 -18.69 -7.96 12.66
CA TYR A 105 -19.24 -6.87 13.47
C TYR A 105 -20.33 -6.05 12.77
N ASP A 106 -20.66 -6.36 11.51
CA ASP A 106 -21.76 -5.72 10.79
C ASP A 106 -23.07 -5.96 11.54
N GLY A 107 -23.85 -4.90 11.72
CA GLY A 107 -25.07 -4.91 12.54
C GLY A 107 -24.86 -4.95 14.07
N ILE A 108 -23.65 -5.22 14.57
CA ILE A 108 -23.37 -5.24 16.01
C ILE A 108 -23.04 -3.83 16.52
N LYS A 109 -23.82 -3.37 17.49
CA LYS A 109 -23.59 -2.12 18.21
C LYS A 109 -23.74 -2.30 19.72
N PHE A 110 -22.99 -1.52 20.48
CA PHE A 110 -23.24 -1.34 21.90
C PHE A 110 -24.13 -0.12 22.10
N SER A 111 -25.27 -0.30 22.75
CA SER A 111 -26.21 0.77 23.03
C SER A 111 -26.26 1.02 24.53
N PHE A 112 -25.94 2.25 24.94
CA PHE A 112 -25.93 2.68 26.33
C PHE A 112 -26.95 3.78 26.53
N ARG A 113 -27.69 3.70 27.63
CA ARG A 113 -28.59 4.77 28.04
C ARG A 113 -27.83 5.73 28.95
N ALA A 114 -27.77 6.99 28.57
CA ALA A 114 -27.12 8.06 29.32
C ALA A 114 -28.14 9.09 29.79
N LEU A 115 -27.87 9.68 30.95
CA LEU A 115 -28.58 10.84 31.48
C LEU A 115 -27.65 12.03 31.38
N LEU A 116 -28.11 13.14 30.79
CA LEU A 116 -27.36 14.39 30.90
C LEU A 116 -27.68 15.02 32.24
N ILE A 117 -26.69 15.00 33.12
CA ILE A 117 -26.73 15.68 34.41
C ILE A 117 -26.23 17.10 34.17
N PRO A 118 -27.10 18.12 34.23
CA PRO A 118 -26.64 19.50 34.12
C PRO A 118 -25.71 19.82 35.31
N PRO A 119 -24.69 20.69 35.13
CA PRO A 119 -23.89 21.17 36.24
C PRO A 119 -24.82 21.81 37.28
N GLU A 120 -24.62 21.50 38.56
CA GLU A 120 -25.47 21.98 39.65
C GLU A 120 -25.72 23.48 39.52
N ARG A 121 -26.99 23.88 39.33
CA ARG A 121 -27.36 25.27 39.49
C ARG A 121 -27.08 25.60 40.96
N LYS A 122 -26.31 26.67 41.22
CA LYS A 122 -25.93 27.16 42.55
C LYS A 122 -27.11 27.58 43.46
N SER A 123 -28.35 27.23 43.10
CA SER A 123 -29.57 27.42 43.87
C SER A 123 -29.85 26.13 44.64
N SER A 124 -29.51 26.16 45.93
CA SER A 124 -29.68 25.11 46.91
C SER A 124 -31.17 24.81 47.19
N SER A 125 -31.69 23.66 46.72
CA SER A 125 -32.62 22.77 47.47
C SER A 125 -33.48 21.86 46.59
N SER A 126 -33.58 22.08 45.28
CA SER A 126 -34.44 21.28 44.40
C SER A 126 -33.67 20.17 43.69
N LYS A 127 -33.91 18.90 44.10
CA LYS A 127 -33.54 17.74 43.27
C LYS A 127 -34.11 17.96 41.85
N PRO A 128 -33.34 17.69 40.78
CA PRO A 128 -33.83 17.86 39.42
C PRO A 128 -35.11 17.05 39.24
N SER A 129 -36.15 17.68 38.70
CA SER A 129 -37.41 17.00 38.43
C SER A 129 -37.16 15.89 37.40
N PRO A 130 -37.82 14.72 37.48
CA PRO A 130 -37.71 13.67 36.46
C PRO A 130 -38.04 14.13 35.04
N SER A 131 -38.74 15.26 34.92
CA SER A 131 -39.08 15.94 33.67
C SER A 131 -37.95 16.78 33.08
N ASP A 132 -36.98 17.20 33.91
CA ASP A 132 -35.86 18.04 33.49
C ASP A 132 -34.68 17.21 32.95
N VAL A 133 -34.66 15.91 33.26
CA VAL A 133 -33.58 15.00 32.88
C VAL A 133 -33.71 14.62 31.41
N ILE A 134 -32.72 15.04 30.61
CA ILE A 134 -32.61 14.65 29.20
C ILE A 134 -31.94 13.28 29.13
N THR A 135 -32.58 12.37 28.42
CA THR A 135 -32.08 11.00 28.24
C THR A 135 -31.56 10.80 26.84
N TYR A 136 -30.38 10.22 26.72
CA TYR A 136 -29.70 9.96 25.47
C TYR A 136 -29.45 8.47 25.28
N ASP A 137 -29.55 8.00 24.04
CA ASP A 137 -29.11 6.68 23.64
C ASP A 137 -27.78 6.85 22.87
N ILE A 138 -26.68 6.35 23.46
CA ILE A 138 -25.34 6.37 22.90
C ILE A 138 -25.08 5.02 22.22
N ASN A 139 -24.90 5.05 20.91
CA ASN A 139 -24.64 3.85 20.12
C ASN A 139 -23.19 3.84 19.64
N TYR A 140 -22.45 2.77 19.95
CA TYR A 140 -21.10 2.52 19.46
C TYR A 140 -21.07 1.36 18.47
N TYR A 141 -20.55 1.59 17.27
CA TYR A 141 -20.49 0.61 16.19
C TYR A 141 -19.10 -0.02 16.12
N LEU A 142 -19.04 -1.34 16.29
CA LEU A 142 -17.80 -2.10 16.28
C LEU A 142 -17.16 -2.16 14.89
N VAL A 143 -17.97 -2.11 13.83
CA VAL A 143 -17.53 -2.25 12.43
C VAL A 143 -16.52 -1.18 12.01
N ASP A 144 -16.70 0.07 12.44
CA ASP A 144 -15.91 1.22 11.99
C ASP A 144 -15.40 2.10 13.12
N ASN A 145 -15.63 1.69 14.37
CA ASN A 145 -15.29 2.41 15.60
C ASN A 145 -15.89 3.83 15.63
N THR A 146 -17.14 3.94 15.20
CA THR A 146 -17.90 5.20 15.22
C THR A 146 -18.94 5.18 16.32
N MET A 147 -19.39 6.37 16.72
CA MET A 147 -20.50 6.51 17.64
C MET A 147 -21.48 7.58 17.17
N GLU A 148 -22.75 7.39 17.51
CA GLU A 148 -23.81 8.38 17.39
C GLU A 148 -24.49 8.59 18.75
N VAL A 149 -25.08 9.77 18.94
CA VAL A 149 -25.83 10.10 20.16
C VAL A 149 -27.20 10.59 19.74
N LEU A 150 -28.23 9.89 20.19
CA LEU A 150 -29.63 10.17 19.88
C LEU A 150 -30.32 10.71 21.13
N GLU A 151 -31.06 11.82 20.99
CA GLU A 151 -31.92 12.30 22.08
C GLU A 151 -33.20 11.48 22.10
N ARG A 152 -33.54 10.93 23.28
CA ARG A 152 -34.80 10.22 23.46
C ARG A 152 -35.87 11.20 23.91
N HIS A 153 -36.83 11.47 23.03
CA HIS A 153 -37.99 12.30 23.36
C HIS A 153 -39.04 11.53 24.15
N ARG A 154 -39.67 12.21 25.11
CA ARG A 154 -40.87 11.72 25.80
C ARG A 154 -42.10 12.40 25.20
N PRO A 155 -43.28 11.75 25.23
CA PRO A 155 -44.54 12.40 24.87
C PRO A 155 -44.73 13.70 25.67
N ASN A 156 -45.28 14.73 25.03
CA ASN A 156 -45.62 16.01 25.66
C ASN A 156 -44.43 16.74 26.35
N ASN A 157 -43.19 16.55 25.88
CA ASN A 157 -42.02 17.20 26.47
C ASN A 157 -41.77 18.65 25.98
N GLY A 158 -42.59 19.17 25.06
CA GLY A 158 -42.51 20.54 24.56
C GLY A 158 -41.22 20.88 23.81
N ARG A 159 -40.39 19.88 23.47
CA ARG A 159 -39.12 20.09 22.77
C ARG A 159 -39.25 19.74 21.29
N VAL A 160 -38.57 20.51 20.46
CA VAL A 160 -38.47 20.24 19.02
C VAL A 160 -37.83 18.85 18.83
N PRO A 161 -38.48 17.94 18.09
CA PRO A 161 -37.95 16.60 17.85
C PRO A 161 -36.74 16.69 16.92
N TYR A 162 -35.55 16.78 17.49
CA TYR A 162 -34.31 16.64 16.72
C TYR A 162 -33.76 15.24 16.95
N PRO A 163 -33.73 14.39 15.91
CA PRO A 163 -33.52 12.96 16.12
C PRO A 163 -32.10 12.59 16.59
N LYS A 164 -31.10 13.46 16.39
CA LYS A 164 -29.70 13.16 16.70
C LYS A 164 -29.00 14.34 17.35
N LEU A 165 -28.51 14.18 18.59
CA LEU A 165 -27.57 15.16 19.17
C LEU A 165 -26.24 15.14 18.42
N LEU A 166 -25.81 13.95 18.02
CA LEU A 166 -24.56 13.73 17.31
C LEU A 166 -24.76 12.72 16.18
N ALA A 167 -24.42 13.12 14.95
CA ALA A 167 -24.36 12.21 13.82
C ALA A 167 -23.21 11.20 13.97
N ARG A 168 -23.39 10.00 13.42
CA ARG A 168 -22.39 8.93 13.46
C ARG A 168 -21.02 9.41 12.97
N MET A 169 -20.05 9.43 13.87
CA MET A 169 -18.68 9.83 13.56
C MET A 169 -17.67 9.13 14.47
N ARG A 170 -16.39 9.15 14.06
CA ARG A 170 -15.30 8.70 14.94
C ARG A 170 -15.06 9.76 16.00
N MET A 171 -15.19 9.37 17.26
CA MET A 171 -14.96 10.28 18.38
C MET A 171 -13.51 10.21 18.87
N PRO A 172 -12.77 11.33 18.88
CA PRO A 172 -11.49 11.42 19.55
C PRO A 172 -11.66 11.19 21.05
N LYS A 173 -10.71 10.48 21.66
CA LYS A 173 -10.67 10.30 23.11
C LYS A 173 -10.48 11.64 23.84
N ASP A 174 -9.68 12.53 23.24
CA ASP A 174 -9.49 13.88 23.73
C ASP A 174 -10.39 14.87 22.99
N TYR A 175 -11.40 15.41 23.67
CA TYR A 175 -12.31 16.40 23.08
C TYR A 175 -11.57 17.67 22.59
N ARG A 176 -10.39 17.98 23.16
CA ARG A 176 -9.55 19.11 22.73
C ARG A 176 -9.01 18.93 21.31
N ALA A 177 -8.89 17.69 20.84
CA ALA A 177 -8.47 17.41 19.47
C ALA A 177 -9.56 17.81 18.45
N LEU A 178 -10.85 17.72 18.83
CA LEU A 178 -11.96 18.19 17.99
C LEU A 178 -11.89 19.69 17.77
N LEU A 179 -11.62 20.47 18.82
CA LEU A 179 -11.52 21.94 18.77
C LEU A 179 -10.42 22.45 17.82
N LYS A 180 -9.35 21.67 17.63
CA LYS A 180 -8.24 22.03 16.74
C LYS A 180 -8.52 21.72 15.26
N SER A 181 -9.42 20.77 15.00
CA SER A 181 -9.73 20.29 13.64
C SER A 181 -10.81 21.09 12.92
N SER A 182 -11.56 21.93 13.65
CA SER A 182 -12.69 22.70 13.13
C SER A 182 -12.28 24.12 12.70
N ILE A 183 -11.45 24.24 11.67
CA ILE A 183 -11.54 25.36 10.73
C ILE A 183 -12.46 24.87 9.61
N GLY A 184 -13.75 25.13 9.77
CA GLY A 184 -14.74 24.87 8.72
C GLY A 184 -15.85 23.91 9.14
N LYS A 185 -17.03 24.51 9.35
CA LYS A 185 -18.38 23.92 9.40
C LYS A 185 -18.87 23.47 10.78
N ASN A 186 -19.65 24.39 11.35
CA ASN A 186 -20.65 24.24 12.40
C ASN A 186 -21.40 22.89 12.34
N ASN A 187 -21.51 22.23 13.50
CA ASN A 187 -22.75 21.63 14.03
C ASN A 187 -22.50 21.07 15.45
N PHE A 188 -21.95 21.89 16.34
CA PHE A 188 -22.04 21.61 17.78
C PHE A 188 -23.10 22.54 18.36
N TYR A 189 -24.21 21.97 18.80
CA TYR A 189 -25.16 22.68 19.65
C TYR A 189 -24.49 22.86 21.02
N ILE A 190 -24.08 24.08 21.32
CA ILE A 190 -23.66 24.49 22.66
C ILE A 190 -24.93 24.99 23.35
N PRO A 191 -25.55 24.24 24.28
CA PRO A 191 -26.57 24.84 25.12
C PRO A 191 -25.91 25.92 26.00
N TYR A 192 -26.58 27.07 26.09
CA TYR A 192 -26.17 28.30 26.79
C TYR A 192 -25.65 28.08 28.23
N PRO A 193 -24.83 29.03 28.76
CA PRO A 193 -24.18 28.94 30.08
C PRO A 193 -25.14 28.83 31.26
#